data_AF-A0A2T7UJ96-F1
#
_entry.id   AF-A0A2T7UJ96-F1
#
_cell.length_a   1.000
_cell.length_b   1.000
_cell.length_c   1.000
_cell.angle_alpha   90.00
_cell.angle_beta   90.00
_cell.angle_gamma   90.00
#
_symmetry.space_group_name_H-M   'P 1'
#
loop_
_entity.id
_entity.type
_entity.pdbx_description
1 polymer ?
#
loop_
_entity_poly.entity_id
_entity_poly.type
_entity_poly.pdbx_seq_one_letter_code
_entity_poly.pdbx_strand_id
1 'polypeptide(L)'
;MYQPGFALYITLGVINTMQPVLQVLPLWAQVALAIVPALGALFAAFGLLLNVQQSRKTNAQARAALVAGCLKGFAEDEEIQKAFYAIEYSEFQYDEGFHKSPQEREIDKLLRHFANLALTWQAGLLSTADIQPVQYYVLRVMRDPEIKKYLAFMANWSQVTGLSEHPYAVLTKLSEKLTP
;
A
#
# COMPACT_ATOMS: atom_id res chain seq x y z
N MET A 1 -6.88 37.95 17.05
CA MET A 1 -6.49 38.21 18.45
C MET A 1 -7.07 37.09 19.31
N TYR A 2 -6.26 36.10 19.68
CA TYR A 2 -6.62 35.03 20.62
C TYR A 2 -5.88 35.34 21.93
N GLN A 3 -6.58 35.39 23.07
CA GLN A 3 -5.97 35.60 24.38
C GLN A 3 -5.58 34.26 25.02
N PRO A 4 -4.28 33.96 25.20
CA PRO A 4 -3.80 32.80 25.93
C PRO A 4 -3.60 33.20 27.39
N GLY A 5 -4.58 32.97 28.27
CA GLY A 5 -4.42 33.38 29.68
C GLY A 5 -5.31 32.71 30.71
N PHE A 6 -6.47 32.15 30.33
CA PHE A 6 -7.47 31.74 31.31
C PHE A 6 -7.50 30.23 31.66
N ALA A 7 -6.78 29.38 30.93
CA ALA A 7 -6.87 27.93 31.12
C ALA A 7 -5.96 27.36 32.23
N LEU A 8 -5.01 28.14 32.77
CA LEU A 8 -4.01 27.61 33.71
C LEU A 8 -4.40 27.72 35.20
N TYR A 9 -5.44 28.48 35.55
CA TYR A 9 -5.77 28.75 36.96
C TYR A 9 -6.75 27.75 37.60
N ILE A 10 -7.45 26.93 36.83
CA ILE A 10 -8.46 26.00 37.37
C ILE A 10 -7.84 24.66 37.81
N THR A 11 -6.73 24.23 37.21
CA THR A 11 -6.11 22.94 37.54
C THR A 11 -5.29 22.96 38.84
N LEU A 12 -4.83 24.12 39.30
CA LEU A 12 -4.02 24.22 40.52
C LEU A 12 -4.85 24.34 41.81
N GLY A 13 -6.08 24.88 41.75
CA GLY A 13 -6.93 25.07 42.93
C GLY A 13 -7.54 23.78 43.50
N VAL A 14 -7.83 22.79 42.65
CA VAL A 14 -8.50 21.54 43.06
C VAL A 14 -7.55 20.56 43.77
N ILE A 15 -6.25 20.63 43.48
CA ILE A 15 -5.25 19.71 44.06
C ILE A 15 -5.03 20.02 45.55
N ASN A 16 -5.15 21.28 45.98
CA ASN A 16 -4.89 21.67 47.37
C ASN A 16 -6.03 21.34 48.35
N THR A 17 -7.27 21.17 47.90
CA THR A 17 -8.41 20.88 48.79
C THR A 17 -8.64 19.39 49.07
N MET A 18 -7.99 18.48 48.34
CA MET A 18 -8.17 17.02 48.52
C MET A 18 -7.13 16.34 49.41
N GLN A 19 -6.04 17.01 49.78
CA GLN A 19 -5.04 16.44 50.69
C GLN A 19 -5.56 16.05 52.09
N PRO A 20 -6.49 16.77 52.77
CA PRO A 20 -6.90 16.39 54.11
C PRO A 20 -7.81 15.15 54.16
N VAL A 21 -8.51 14.81 53.07
CA VAL A 21 -9.44 13.66 53.02
C VAL A 21 -8.69 12.33 52.88
N LEU A 22 -7.56 12.32 52.16
CA LEU A 22 -6.76 11.11 51.97
C LEU A 22 -6.06 10.66 53.26
N GLN A 23 -5.76 11.57 54.17
CA GLN A 23 -5.10 11.25 55.46
C GLN A 23 -6.02 10.56 56.47
N VAL A 24 -7.34 10.59 56.28
CA VAL A 24 -8.32 9.94 57.17
C VAL A 24 -8.58 8.49 56.79
N LEU A 25 -8.22 8.07 55.56
CA LEU A 25 -8.40 6.70 55.10
C LEU A 25 -7.36 5.75 55.71
N PRO A 26 -7.75 4.52 56.06
CA PRO A 26 -6.79 3.52 56.52
C PRO A 26 -5.78 3.19 55.40
N LEU A 27 -4.53 2.91 55.77
CA LEU A 27 -3.41 2.71 54.85
C LEU A 27 -3.72 1.73 53.70
N TRP A 28 -4.45 0.65 53.98
CA TRP A 28 -4.83 -0.34 52.96
C TRP A 28 -5.70 0.24 51.84
N ALA A 29 -6.57 1.23 52.15
CA ALA A 29 -7.46 1.84 51.17
C ALA A 29 -6.68 2.79 50.24
N GLN A 30 -5.70 3.52 50.78
CA GLN A 30 -4.79 4.35 49.99
C GLN A 30 -3.97 3.49 49.01
N VAL A 31 -3.46 2.35 49.49
CA VAL A 31 -2.74 1.38 48.65
C VAL A 31 -3.65 0.81 47.55
N ALA A 32 -4.87 0.41 47.88
CA ALA A 32 -5.83 -0.10 46.89
C ALA A 32 -6.15 0.95 45.81
N LEU A 33 -6.38 2.21 46.20
CA LEU A 33 -6.63 3.31 45.27
C LEU A 33 -5.46 3.58 44.31
N ALA A 34 -4.22 3.29 44.72
CA ALA A 34 -3.05 3.40 43.85
C ALA A 34 -2.85 2.16 42.95
N ILE A 35 -3.15 0.97 43.46
CA ILE A 35 -2.97 -0.29 42.72
C ILE A 35 -3.95 -0.41 41.56
N VAL A 36 -5.22 -0.03 41.74
CA VAL A 36 -6.25 -0.15 40.70
C VAL A 36 -5.86 0.57 39.39
N PRO A 37 -5.50 1.87 39.38
CA PRO A 37 -5.07 2.56 38.17
C PRO A 37 -3.74 2.02 37.63
N ALA A 38 -2.83 1.57 38.50
CA ALA A 38 -1.58 0.94 38.06
C ALA A 38 -1.84 -0.38 37.29
N LEU A 39 -2.73 -1.23 37.80
CA LEU A 39 -3.17 -2.45 37.11
C LEU A 39 -3.90 -2.10 35.80
N GLY A 40 -4.78 -1.10 35.82
CA GLY A 40 -5.44 -0.60 34.61
C GLY A 40 -4.45 -0.15 33.54
N ALA A 41 -3.40 0.59 33.92
CA ALA A 41 -2.33 0.99 33.02
C ALA A 41 -1.54 -0.20 32.47
N LEU A 42 -1.27 -1.21 33.29
CA LEU A 42 -0.62 -2.46 32.84
C LEU A 42 -1.47 -3.21 31.81
N PHE A 43 -2.77 -3.38 32.07
CA PHE A 43 -3.68 -4.02 31.11
C PHE A 43 -3.80 -3.22 29.81
N ALA A 44 -3.88 -1.89 29.89
CA ALA A 44 -3.92 -1.03 28.71
C ALA A 44 -2.63 -1.15 27.87
N ALA A 45 -1.46 -1.15 28.52
CA ALA A 45 -0.19 -1.35 27.85
C ALA A 45 -0.12 -2.72 27.14
N PHE A 46 -0.59 -3.78 27.81
CA PHE A 46 -0.65 -5.11 27.22
C PHE A 46 -1.61 -5.17 26.03
N GLY A 47 -2.79 -4.58 26.14
CA GLY A 47 -3.77 -4.47 25.05
C GLY A 47 -3.20 -3.74 23.83
N LEU A 48 -2.45 -2.64 24.05
CA LEU A 48 -1.77 -1.90 22.99
C LEU A 48 -0.73 -2.77 22.27
N LEU A 49 0.08 -3.55 23.01
CA LEU A 49 1.07 -4.45 22.43
C LEU A 49 0.42 -5.53 21.54
N LEU A 50 -0.67 -6.14 22.02
CA LEU A 50 -1.42 -7.12 21.23
C LEU A 50 -2.03 -6.50 19.97
N ASN A 51 -2.58 -5.28 20.07
CA ASN A 51 -3.14 -4.56 18.93
C ASN A 51 -2.08 -4.29 17.85
N VAL A 52 -0.88 -3.84 18.25
CA VAL A 52 0.24 -3.62 17.31
C VAL A 52 0.63 -4.92 16.62
N GLN A 53 0.73 -6.04 17.36
CA GLN A 53 1.04 -7.34 16.76
C GLN A 53 -0.05 -7.81 15.79
N GLN A 54 -1.32 -7.63 16.16
CA GLN A 54 -2.46 -7.98 15.31
C GLN A 54 -2.48 -7.13 14.03
N SER A 55 -2.29 -5.82 14.15
CA SER A 55 -2.21 -4.88 13.02
C SER A 55 -1.12 -5.29 12.03
N ARG A 56 0.06 -5.70 12.51
CA ARG A 56 1.14 -6.21 11.66
C ARG A 56 0.73 -7.46 10.87
N LYS A 57 0.06 -8.42 11.51
CA LYS A 57 -0.43 -9.64 10.86
C LYS A 57 -1.52 -9.33 9.83
N THR A 58 -2.47 -8.47 10.17
CA THR A 58 -3.53 -8.03 9.25
C THR A 58 -2.94 -7.33 8.03
N ASN A 59 -1.95 -6.46 8.22
CA ASN A 59 -1.28 -5.80 7.10
C ASN A 59 -0.54 -6.80 6.20
N ALA A 60 0.14 -7.80 6.79
CA ALA A 60 0.80 -8.85 6.01
C ALA A 60 -0.20 -9.68 5.19
N GLN A 61 -1.34 -10.04 5.79
CA GLN A 61 -2.42 -10.75 5.10
C GLN A 61 -3.03 -9.91 3.97
N ALA A 62 -3.25 -8.61 4.19
CA ALA A 62 -3.76 -7.71 3.17
C ALA A 62 -2.81 -7.61 1.97
N ARG A 63 -1.50 -7.49 2.20
CA ARG A 63 -0.49 -7.50 1.12
C ARG A 63 -0.49 -8.81 0.34
N ALA A 64 -0.51 -9.95 1.05
CA ALA A 64 -0.59 -11.26 0.41
C ALA A 64 -1.87 -11.41 -0.43
N ALA A 65 -3.00 -10.90 0.04
CA ALA A 65 -4.27 -10.92 -0.69
C ALA A 65 -4.22 -10.06 -1.97
N LEU A 66 -3.57 -8.89 -1.94
CA LEU A 66 -3.38 -8.06 -3.14
C LEU A 66 -2.56 -8.79 -4.21
N VAL A 67 -1.45 -9.41 -3.82
CA VAL A 67 -0.58 -10.16 -4.74
C VAL A 67 -1.28 -11.41 -5.27
N ALA A 68 -1.98 -12.15 -4.40
CA ALA A 68 -2.79 -13.30 -4.81
C ALA A 68 -3.92 -12.89 -5.77
N GLY A 69 -4.57 -11.75 -5.53
CA GLY A 69 -5.58 -11.18 -6.42
C GLY A 69 -5.00 -10.82 -7.79
N CYS A 70 -3.79 -10.26 -7.84
CA CYS A 70 -3.06 -10.00 -9.08
C CYS A 70 -2.75 -11.30 -9.84
N LEU A 71 -2.25 -12.34 -9.16
CA LEU A 71 -1.97 -13.64 -9.80
C LEU A 71 -3.25 -14.31 -10.31
N LYS A 72 -4.32 -14.29 -9.51
CA LYS A 72 -5.62 -14.84 -9.88
C LYS A 72 -6.19 -14.13 -11.11
N GLY A 73 -6.23 -12.80 -11.10
CA GLY A 73 -6.70 -12.01 -12.23
C GLY A 73 -5.86 -12.20 -13.49
N PHE A 74 -4.55 -12.44 -13.34
CA PHE A 74 -3.70 -12.84 -14.46
C PHE A 74 -4.07 -14.22 -15.00
N ALA A 75 -4.25 -15.22 -14.13
CA ALA A 75 -4.48 -16.61 -14.52
C ALA A 75 -5.88 -16.89 -15.08
N GLU A 76 -6.91 -16.19 -14.60
CA GLU A 76 -8.31 -16.42 -14.97
C GLU A 76 -8.76 -15.63 -16.21
N ASP A 77 -8.00 -14.62 -16.64
CA ASP A 77 -8.37 -13.76 -17.76
C ASP A 77 -7.69 -14.23 -19.07
N GLU A 78 -8.49 -14.83 -19.96
CA GLU A 78 -8.02 -15.40 -21.22
C GLU A 78 -7.34 -14.37 -22.13
N GLU A 79 -7.81 -13.12 -22.15
CA GLU A 79 -7.23 -12.06 -22.98
C GLU A 79 -5.84 -11.65 -22.44
N ILE A 80 -5.69 -11.57 -21.12
CA ILE A 80 -4.41 -11.30 -20.47
C ILE A 80 -3.43 -12.46 -20.72
N GLN A 81 -3.89 -13.72 -20.59
CA GLN A 81 -3.06 -14.88 -20.88
C GLN A 81 -2.60 -14.91 -22.34
N LYS A 82 -3.52 -14.67 -23.28
CA LYS A 82 -3.21 -14.62 -24.71
C LYS A 82 -2.18 -13.54 -25.03
N ALA A 83 -2.36 -12.32 -24.51
CA ALA A 83 -1.38 -11.24 -24.64
C ALA A 83 -0.02 -11.64 -24.06
N PHE A 84 0.00 -12.24 -22.87
CA PHE A 84 1.23 -12.67 -22.22
C PHE A 84 1.97 -13.72 -23.04
N TYR A 85 1.28 -14.75 -23.54
CA TYR A 85 1.91 -15.79 -24.36
C TYR A 85 2.44 -15.25 -25.68
N ALA A 86 1.73 -14.32 -26.33
CA ALA A 86 2.24 -13.66 -27.54
C ALA A 86 3.57 -12.93 -27.27
N ILE A 87 3.73 -12.31 -26.09
CA ILE A 87 4.99 -11.68 -25.68
C ILE A 87 6.04 -12.73 -25.29
N GLU A 88 5.66 -13.73 -24.49
CA GLU A 88 6.55 -14.81 -24.02
C GLU A 88 7.17 -15.59 -25.18
N TYR A 89 6.43 -15.79 -26.26
CA TYR A 89 6.91 -16.47 -27.47
C TYR A 89 7.39 -15.52 -28.58
N SER A 90 7.51 -14.21 -28.29
CA SER A 90 7.99 -13.19 -29.24
C SER A 90 7.14 -13.09 -30.53
N GLU A 91 5.86 -13.43 -30.44
CA GLU A 91 4.86 -13.33 -31.51
C GLU A 91 4.21 -11.95 -31.58
N PHE A 92 4.24 -11.18 -30.48
CA PHE A 92 3.82 -9.79 -30.48
C PHE A 92 4.79 -8.93 -31.30
N GLN A 93 4.24 -8.12 -32.21
CA GLN A 93 4.98 -7.16 -33.02
C GLN A 93 4.23 -5.82 -32.97
N TYR A 94 4.93 -4.74 -32.64
CA TYR A 94 4.34 -3.41 -32.62
C TYR A 94 4.57 -2.71 -33.96
N ASP A 95 3.49 -2.40 -34.66
CA ASP A 95 3.46 -1.66 -35.92
C ASP A 95 2.33 -0.63 -35.94
N GLU A 96 2.18 0.12 -37.04
CA GLU A 96 1.11 1.11 -37.18
C GLU A 96 -0.30 0.49 -37.21
N GLY A 97 -0.42 -0.76 -37.66
CA GLY A 97 -1.68 -1.51 -37.74
C GLY A 97 -2.13 -2.08 -36.40
N PHE A 98 -1.25 -2.10 -35.39
CA PHE A 98 -1.58 -2.47 -34.02
C PHE A 98 -2.69 -1.60 -33.43
N HIS A 99 -2.71 -0.30 -33.75
CA HIS A 99 -3.70 0.62 -33.21
C HIS A 99 -5.11 0.30 -33.70
N LYS A 100 -6.06 0.24 -32.77
CA LYS A 100 -7.46 -0.20 -32.94
C LYS A 100 -7.61 -1.68 -33.30
N SER A 101 -6.54 -2.46 -33.24
CA SER A 101 -6.62 -3.91 -33.43
C SER A 101 -7.21 -4.60 -32.18
N PRO A 102 -7.77 -5.82 -32.31
CA PRO A 102 -8.12 -6.62 -31.15
C PRO A 102 -6.93 -6.90 -30.22
N GLN A 103 -5.71 -6.97 -30.77
CA GLN A 103 -4.48 -7.23 -30.01
C GLN A 103 -4.09 -6.05 -29.12
N GLU A 104 -4.36 -4.80 -29.53
CA GLU A 104 -4.15 -3.61 -28.68
C GLU A 104 -4.93 -3.72 -27.38
N ARG A 105 -6.22 -4.11 -27.47
CA ARG A 105 -7.06 -4.33 -26.30
C ARG A 105 -6.49 -5.39 -25.36
N GLU A 106 -5.97 -6.50 -25.89
CA GLU A 106 -5.39 -7.59 -25.10
C GLU A 106 -4.11 -7.13 -24.39
N ILE A 107 -3.20 -6.45 -25.11
CA ILE A 107 -1.95 -5.90 -24.56
C ILE A 107 -2.24 -4.80 -23.52
N ASP A 108 -3.16 -3.89 -23.80
CA ASP A 108 -3.55 -2.84 -22.85
C ASP A 108 -4.14 -3.42 -21.56
N LYS A 109 -4.93 -4.50 -21.67
CA LYS A 109 -5.49 -5.17 -20.51
C LYS A 109 -4.39 -5.78 -19.65
N LEU A 110 -3.41 -6.45 -20.25
CA LEU A 110 -2.23 -6.99 -19.57
C LEU A 110 -1.39 -5.88 -18.90
N LEU A 111 -1.07 -4.81 -19.63
CA LEU A 111 -0.28 -3.70 -19.11
C LEU A 111 -1.02 -2.97 -17.98
N ARG A 112 -2.33 -2.75 -18.11
CA ARG A 112 -3.15 -2.14 -17.05
C ARG A 112 -3.24 -3.03 -15.81
N HIS A 113 -3.33 -4.35 -16.00
CA HIS A 113 -3.30 -5.31 -14.88
C HIS A 113 -2.03 -5.16 -14.04
N PHE A 114 -0.85 -5.15 -14.68
CA PHE A 114 0.41 -4.94 -13.96
C PHE A 114 0.61 -3.48 -13.50
N ALA A 115 0.09 -2.49 -14.20
CA ALA A 115 0.15 -1.10 -13.77
C ALA A 115 -0.63 -0.87 -12.46
N ASN A 116 -1.77 -1.55 -12.26
CA ASN A 116 -2.51 -1.49 -10.99
C ASN A 116 -1.68 -2.02 -9.81
N LEU A 117 -0.94 -3.11 -10.03
CA LEU A 117 0.02 -3.62 -9.04
C LEU A 117 1.15 -2.60 -8.79
N ALA A 118 1.71 -2.00 -9.84
CA ALA A 118 2.77 -1.00 -9.74
C ALA A 118 2.31 0.28 -9.01
N LEU A 119 1.07 0.73 -9.22
CA LEU A 119 0.47 1.84 -8.48
C LEU A 119 0.31 1.51 -6.99
N THR A 120 -0.09 0.29 -6.68
CA THR A 120 -0.21 -0.20 -5.29
C THR A 120 1.15 -0.22 -4.59
N TRP A 121 2.20 -0.61 -5.31
CA TRP A 121 3.59 -0.51 -4.85
C TRP A 121 4.05 0.93 -4.65
N GLN A 122 3.79 1.81 -5.63
CA GLN A 122 4.17 3.23 -5.55
C GLN A 122 3.49 3.94 -4.36
N ALA A 123 2.27 3.54 -4.02
CA ALA A 123 1.56 4.03 -2.85
C ALA A 123 2.13 3.53 -1.50
N GLY A 124 3.16 2.67 -1.51
CA GLY A 124 3.78 2.11 -0.31
C GLY A 124 2.98 0.97 0.35
N LEU A 125 1.95 0.46 -0.33
CA LEU A 125 1.13 -0.65 0.18
C LEU A 125 1.81 -2.00 -0.05
N LEU A 126 2.70 -2.09 -1.04
CA LEU A 126 3.53 -3.26 -1.32
C LEU A 126 5.01 -2.85 -1.32
N SER A 127 5.85 -3.72 -0.77
CA SER A 127 7.30 -3.66 -0.97
C SER A 127 7.71 -4.44 -2.22
N THR A 128 8.94 -4.29 -2.69
CA THR A 128 9.48 -5.11 -3.79
C THR A 128 9.52 -6.60 -3.43
N ALA A 129 9.73 -6.93 -2.15
CA ALA A 129 9.70 -8.32 -1.68
C ALA A 129 8.30 -8.94 -1.79
N ASP A 130 7.24 -8.17 -1.54
CA ASP A 130 5.86 -8.67 -1.70
C ASP A 130 5.54 -9.01 -3.17
N ILE A 131 6.21 -8.36 -4.13
CA ILE A 131 5.98 -8.49 -5.59
C ILE A 131 6.75 -9.67 -6.21
N GLN A 132 7.68 -10.27 -5.47
CA GLN A 132 8.51 -11.38 -5.97
C GLN A 132 7.70 -12.49 -6.68
N PRO A 133 6.51 -12.94 -6.19
CA PRO A 133 5.74 -14.01 -6.86
C PRO A 133 5.27 -13.66 -8.28
N VAL A 134 5.13 -12.38 -8.61
CA VAL A 134 4.70 -11.89 -9.94
C VAL A 134 5.85 -11.28 -10.76
N GLN A 135 7.05 -11.24 -10.19
CA GLN A 135 8.23 -10.59 -10.78
C GLN A 135 8.56 -11.14 -12.16
N TYR A 136 8.49 -12.46 -12.36
CA TYR A 136 8.79 -13.09 -13.66
C TYR A 136 7.91 -12.51 -14.77
N TYR A 137 6.59 -12.49 -14.57
CA TYR A 137 5.63 -12.05 -15.59
C TYR A 137 5.82 -10.57 -15.93
N VAL A 138 6.01 -9.72 -14.91
CA VAL A 138 6.27 -8.29 -15.09
C VAL A 138 7.57 -8.09 -15.87
N LEU A 139 8.66 -8.74 -15.47
CA LEU A 139 9.95 -8.58 -16.14
C LEU A 139 9.93 -9.14 -17.56
N ARG A 140 9.23 -10.23 -17.83
CA ARG A 140 9.12 -10.79 -19.19
C ARG A 140 8.47 -9.77 -20.13
N VAL A 141 7.33 -9.21 -19.72
CA VAL A 141 6.60 -8.20 -20.49
C VAL A 141 7.43 -6.93 -20.67
N MET A 142 7.99 -6.41 -19.59
CA MET A 142 8.68 -5.11 -19.62
C MET A 142 10.05 -5.15 -20.31
N ARG A 143 10.64 -6.35 -20.47
CA ARG A 143 11.91 -6.52 -21.19
C ARG A 143 11.72 -6.69 -22.69
N ASP A 144 10.51 -7.03 -23.13
CA ASP A 144 10.19 -7.21 -24.54
C ASP A 144 10.40 -5.90 -25.34
N PRO A 145 11.12 -5.95 -26.47
CA PRO A 145 11.43 -4.74 -27.25
C PRO A 145 10.19 -4.12 -27.92
N GLU A 146 9.20 -4.92 -28.31
CA GLU A 146 7.98 -4.44 -28.96
C GLU A 146 7.08 -3.73 -27.95
N ILE A 147 7.00 -4.26 -26.72
CA ILE A 147 6.35 -3.57 -25.60
C ILE A 147 7.02 -2.22 -25.32
N LYS A 148 8.36 -2.16 -25.33
CA LYS A 148 9.07 -0.88 -25.13
C LYS A 148 8.74 0.15 -26.20
N LYS A 149 8.62 -0.25 -27.47
CA LYS A 149 8.18 0.64 -28.56
C LYS A 149 6.78 1.18 -28.29
N TYR A 150 5.84 0.31 -27.90
CA TYR A 150 4.48 0.71 -27.59
C TYR A 150 4.42 1.67 -26.38
N LEU A 151 5.17 1.38 -25.31
CA LEU A 151 5.24 2.26 -24.14
C LEU A 151 5.84 3.64 -24.47
N ALA A 152 6.84 3.69 -25.36
CA ALA A 152 7.41 4.95 -25.84
C ALA A 152 6.39 5.76 -26.66
N PHE A 153 5.61 5.11 -27.53
CA PHE A 153 4.49 5.75 -28.23
C PHE A 153 3.48 6.34 -27.24
N MET A 154 3.03 5.56 -26.25
CA MET A 154 2.06 6.01 -25.25
C MET A 154 2.56 7.18 -24.41
N ALA A 155 3.84 7.15 -24.02
CA ALA A 155 4.47 8.25 -23.29
C ALA A 155 4.48 9.55 -24.11
N ASN A 156 4.88 9.48 -25.39
CA ASN A 156 4.88 10.62 -26.29
C ASN A 156 3.46 11.14 -26.55
N TRP A 157 2.50 10.25 -26.81
CA TRP A 157 1.10 10.61 -27.04
C TRP A 157 0.48 11.32 -25.83
N SER A 158 0.76 10.85 -24.61
CA SER A 158 0.30 11.51 -23.38
C SER A 158 0.85 12.94 -23.24
N GLN A 159 2.12 13.14 -23.58
CA GLN A 159 2.74 14.48 -23.55
C GLN A 159 2.13 15.42 -24.59
N VAL A 160 1.94 14.95 -25.82
CA VAL A 160 1.36 15.74 -26.92
C VAL A 160 -0.08 16.15 -26.63
N THR A 161 -0.85 15.27 -25.99
CA THR A 161 -2.26 15.54 -25.62
C THR A 161 -2.41 16.39 -24.36
N GLY A 162 -1.30 16.78 -23.72
CA GLY A 162 -1.33 17.57 -22.48
C GLY A 162 -1.88 16.80 -21.28
N LEU A 163 -1.94 15.47 -21.37
CA LEU A 163 -2.29 14.61 -20.25
C LEU A 163 -1.08 14.43 -19.34
N SER A 164 -1.33 14.17 -18.05
CA SER A 164 -0.29 13.81 -17.09
C SER A 164 0.44 12.51 -17.50
N GLU A 165 1.45 12.11 -16.72
CA GLU A 165 2.18 10.85 -16.92
C GLU A 165 1.22 9.66 -17.05
N HIS A 166 1.37 8.86 -18.13
CA HIS A 166 0.53 7.68 -18.37
C HIS A 166 0.71 6.65 -17.24
N PRO A 167 -0.34 5.92 -16.81
CA PRO A 167 -0.22 4.93 -15.73
C PRO A 167 0.89 3.88 -15.92
N TYR A 168 1.22 3.56 -17.17
CA TYR A 168 2.29 2.62 -17.51
C TYR A 168 3.69 3.10 -17.11
N ALA A 169 3.92 4.39 -16.90
CA ALA A 169 5.23 4.88 -16.47
C ALA A 169 5.60 4.38 -15.06
N VAL A 170 4.61 4.17 -14.19
CA VAL A 170 4.80 3.57 -12.87
C VAL A 170 5.22 2.10 -13.00
N LEU A 171 4.69 1.39 -14.00
CA LEU A 171 5.08 0.02 -14.31
C LEU A 171 6.55 -0.05 -14.76
N THR A 172 7.01 0.90 -15.58
CA THR A 172 8.45 1.02 -15.94
C THR A 172 9.32 1.19 -14.70
N LYS A 173 8.97 2.14 -13.81
CA LYS A 173 9.67 2.38 -12.54
C LYS A 173 9.73 1.11 -11.67
N LEU A 174 8.63 0.36 -11.58
CA LEU A 174 8.60 -0.91 -10.87
C LEU A 174 9.56 -1.93 -11.51
N SER A 175 9.55 -2.08 -12.84
CA SER A 175 10.39 -3.05 -13.55
C SER A 175 11.89 -2.81 -13.37
N GLU A 176 12.30 -1.53 -13.29
CA GLU A 176 13.68 -1.14 -12.99
C GLU A 176 14.08 -1.55 -11.57
N LYS A 177 13.19 -1.38 -10.59
CA LYS A 177 13.41 -1.78 -9.19
C LYS A 177 13.41 -3.29 -8.97
N LEU A 178 12.77 -4.06 -9.84
CA LEU A 178 12.75 -5.52 -9.81
C LEU A 178 13.95 -6.15 -10.55
N THR A 179 14.74 -5.37 -11.28
CA THR A 179 15.94 -5.89 -11.95
C THR A 179 17.06 -6.06 -10.92
N PRO A 180 17.66 -7.26 -10.82
CA PRO A 180 18.74 -7.53 -9.87
C PRO A 180 20.02 -6.75 -10.19
#